data_AF-R5I069-F1
#
_entry.id   AF-R5I069-F1
#
_cell.length_a   1.000
_cell.length_b   1.000
_cell.length_c   1.000
_cell.angle_alpha   90.00
_cell.angle_beta   90.00
_cell.angle_gamma   90.00
#
_symmetry.space_group_name_H-M   'P 1'
#
loop_
_entity.id
_entity.type
_entity.pdbx_description
1 polymer ?
#
loop_
_entity_poly.entity_id
_entity_poly.type
_entity_poly.pdbx_seq_one_letter_code
_entity_poly.pdbx_strand_id
1 'polypeptide(L)'
;MREYDVDSGMSLYKFREYMDRELGFSPDQMTVFETLSAAGKLSRRIGLFDFGDGSMDRITIDNTVSHEETVLRYIYNLTLNLCIELRLEGEQEFNRRLSYPVLVAEKGRNPDQFSAVYEDYEEFSDRHVSQSAAPEEEDSFEEDELPEGEESL
;
A
#
# COMPACT_ATOMS: atom_id res chain seq x y z
N MET A 1 -4.23 10.90 -10.60
CA MET A 1 -5.69 11.09 -10.44
C MET A 1 -6.38 10.09 -11.32
N ARG A 2 -7.27 9.29 -10.72
CA ARG A 2 -8.12 8.33 -11.40
C ARG A 2 -9.54 8.54 -10.94
N GLU A 3 -10.48 8.33 -11.85
CA GLU A 3 -11.90 8.42 -11.58
C GLU A 3 -12.53 7.09 -11.94
N TYR A 4 -13.34 6.56 -11.02
CA TYR A 4 -14.01 5.28 -11.20
C TYR A 4 -15.49 5.46 -10.93
N ASP A 5 -16.31 4.85 -11.79
CA ASP A 5 -17.69 4.59 -11.46
C ASP A 5 -17.76 3.28 -10.66
N VAL A 6 -18.46 3.30 -9.53
CA VAL A 6 -18.60 2.16 -8.63
C VAL A 6 -20.08 1.87 -8.37
N ASP A 7 -20.41 0.60 -8.16
CA ASP A 7 -21.74 0.22 -7.66
C ASP A 7 -21.84 0.62 -6.18
N SER A 8 -22.87 1.39 -5.81
CA SER A 8 -23.05 1.86 -4.43
C SER A 8 -23.28 0.70 -3.45
N GLY A 9 -23.87 -0.40 -3.92
CA GLY A 9 -24.07 -1.63 -3.16
C GLY A 9 -22.79 -2.47 -2.99
N MET A 10 -21.68 -2.09 -3.62
CA MET A 10 -20.41 -2.79 -3.49
C MET A 10 -19.85 -2.65 -2.09
N SER A 11 -19.42 -3.77 -1.50
CA SER A 11 -18.70 -3.74 -0.23
C SER A 11 -17.30 -3.17 -0.40
N LEU A 12 -16.78 -2.55 0.65
CA LEU A 12 -15.40 -2.03 0.67
C LEU A 12 -14.38 -3.16 0.44
N TYR A 13 -14.71 -4.40 0.81
CA TYR A 13 -13.89 -5.58 0.51
C TYR A 13 -13.74 -5.81 -1.00
N LYS A 14 -14.86 -5.84 -1.74
CA LYS A 14 -14.80 -6.03 -3.21
C LYS A 14 -14.12 -4.86 -3.90
N PHE A 15 -14.32 -3.65 -3.37
CA PHE A 15 -13.65 -2.47 -3.88
C PHE A 15 -12.13 -2.52 -3.64
N ARG A 16 -11.69 -2.98 -2.46
CA ARG A 16 -10.28 -3.26 -2.16
C ARG A 16 -9.68 -4.27 -3.14
N GLU A 17 -10.32 -5.42 -3.34
CA GLU A 17 -9.82 -6.44 -4.28
C GLU A 17 -9.66 -5.89 -5.70
N TYR A 18 -10.59 -5.03 -6.14
CA TYR A 18 -10.47 -4.35 -7.42
C TYR A 18 -9.24 -3.43 -7.46
N MET A 19 -9.06 -2.58 -6.44
CA MET A 19 -7.91 -1.67 -6.35
C MET A 19 -6.59 -2.42 -6.29
N ASP A 20 -6.50 -3.49 -5.50
CA ASP A 20 -5.29 -4.30 -5.39
C ASP A 20 -4.86 -4.81 -6.77
N ARG A 21 -5.81 -5.34 -7.54
CA ARG A 21 -5.55 -5.83 -8.90
C ARG A 21 -5.18 -4.73 -9.87
N GLU A 22 -5.85 -3.57 -9.81
CA GLU A 22 -5.62 -2.46 -10.74
C GLU A 22 -4.28 -1.76 -10.46
N LEU A 23 -3.93 -1.59 -9.19
CA LEU A 23 -2.69 -0.96 -8.75
C LEU A 23 -1.49 -1.92 -8.81
N GLY A 24 -1.73 -3.23 -8.92
CA GLY A 24 -0.69 -4.26 -8.90
C GLY A 24 -0.14 -4.52 -7.49
N PHE A 25 -0.97 -4.29 -6.47
CA PHE A 25 -0.61 -4.51 -5.08
C PHE A 25 -0.69 -5.99 -4.70
N SER A 26 0.12 -6.39 -3.72
CA SER A 26 0.08 -7.75 -3.19
C SER A 26 -1.25 -8.00 -2.45
N PRO A 27 -1.98 -9.09 -2.76
CA PRO A 27 -3.26 -9.39 -2.12
C PRO A 27 -3.12 -9.78 -0.64
N ASP A 28 -1.92 -10.23 -0.23
CA ASP A 28 -1.63 -10.68 1.13
C ASP A 28 -1.40 -9.51 2.10
N GLN A 29 -1.33 -8.29 1.59
CA GLN A 29 -1.05 -7.12 2.41
C GLN A 29 -2.29 -6.72 3.23
N MET A 30 -2.06 -6.45 4.51
CA MET A 30 -3.11 -5.93 5.39
C MET A 30 -3.38 -4.46 5.04
N THR A 31 -4.63 -4.19 4.66
CA THR A 31 -5.10 -2.86 4.27
C THR A 31 -6.30 -2.45 5.10
N VAL A 32 -6.50 -1.14 5.27
CA VAL A 32 -7.66 -0.59 5.99
C VAL A 32 -8.24 0.59 5.23
N PHE A 33 -9.54 0.83 5.40
CA PHE A 33 -10.16 2.09 5.04
C PHE A 33 -10.33 2.95 6.28
N GLU A 34 -9.92 4.21 6.18
CA GLU A 34 -10.32 5.24 7.12
C GLU A 34 -11.35 6.14 6.45
N THR A 35 -12.48 6.35 7.10
CA THR A 35 -13.50 7.28 6.61
C THR A 35 -13.32 8.62 7.28
N LEU A 36 -13.49 9.70 6.51
CA LEU A 36 -13.40 11.06 7.00
C LEU A 36 -14.75 11.73 6.84
N SER A 37 -15.14 12.52 7.84
CA SER A 37 -16.28 13.42 7.71
C SER A 37 -15.98 14.57 6.75
N ALA A 38 -17.00 15.32 6.34
CA ALA A 38 -16.84 16.54 5.53
C ALA A 38 -15.87 17.57 6.13
N ALA A 39 -15.67 17.56 7.45
CA ALA A 39 -14.70 18.41 8.14
C ALA A 39 -13.26 17.87 8.13
N GLY A 40 -13.01 16.74 7.45
CA GLY A 40 -11.72 16.06 7.39
C GLY A 40 -11.34 15.30 8.66
N LYS A 41 -12.28 15.08 9.58
CA LYS A 41 -12.04 14.35 10.83
C LYS A 41 -12.23 12.85 10.60
N LEU A 42 -11.31 12.04 11.13
CA LEU A 42 -11.45 10.58 11.17
C LEU A 42 -12.75 10.20 11.87
N SER A 43 -13.58 9.42 11.18
CA SER A 43 -14.87 8.94 11.65
C SER A 43 -14.78 7.47 12.05
N ARG A 44 -14.45 6.58 11.10
CA ARG A 44 -14.34 5.14 11.32
C ARG A 44 -13.05 4.58 10.72
N ARG A 45 -12.57 3.49 11.29
CA ARG A 45 -11.50 2.66 10.71
C ARG A 45 -12.06 1.27 10.44
N ILE A 46 -12.08 0.88 9.17
CA ILE A 46 -12.74 -0.31 8.67
C ILE A 46 -11.68 -1.27 8.13
N GLY A 47 -11.54 -2.42 8.77
CA GLY A 47 -10.62 -3.49 8.37
C GLY A 47 -11.32 -4.71 7.81
N LEU A 48 -10.54 -5.72 7.44
CA LEU A 48 -11.06 -7.06 7.14
C LEU A 48 -11.82 -7.65 8.35
N PHE A 49 -11.31 -7.37 9.54
CA PHE A 49 -11.97 -7.70 10.80
C PHE A 49 -12.78 -6.52 11.31
N ASP A 50 -13.86 -6.83 12.01
CA ASP A 50 -14.73 -5.84 12.64
C ASP A 50 -14.06 -5.28 13.90
N PHE A 51 -13.80 -3.97 13.92
CA PHE A 51 -13.22 -3.25 15.06
C PHE A 51 -14.28 -2.58 15.95
N GLY A 52 -15.57 -2.78 15.67
CA GLY A 52 -16.71 -2.18 16.38
C GLY A 52 -17.62 -1.36 15.46
N ASP A 53 -17.13 -0.98 14.29
CA ASP A 53 -17.82 -0.14 13.29
C ASP A 53 -18.20 -0.89 12.01
N GLY A 54 -18.09 -2.22 12.03
CA GLY A 54 -18.30 -3.10 10.88
C GLY A 54 -16.99 -3.50 10.19
N SER A 55 -17.06 -4.60 9.44
CA SER A 55 -15.97 -5.11 8.61
C SER A 55 -16.12 -4.67 7.15
N MET A 56 -15.03 -4.71 6.39
CA MET A 56 -15.00 -4.37 4.96
C MET A 56 -16.01 -5.15 4.11
N ASP A 57 -16.33 -6.39 4.48
CA ASP A 57 -17.34 -7.22 3.80
C ASP A 57 -18.76 -6.66 3.97
N ARG A 58 -19.05 -6.07 5.13
CA ARG A 58 -20.39 -5.58 5.50
C ARG A 58 -20.63 -4.14 5.09
N ILE A 59 -19.60 -3.30 5.16
CA ILE A 59 -19.72 -1.88 4.83
C ILE A 59 -19.69 -1.70 3.31
N THR A 60 -20.68 -1.01 2.78
CA THR A 60 -20.80 -0.65 1.36
C THR A 60 -20.43 0.81 1.12
N ILE A 61 -20.21 1.18 -0.15
CA ILE A 61 -20.04 2.59 -0.56
C ILE A 61 -21.29 3.42 -0.16
N ASP A 62 -22.49 2.86 -0.33
CA ASP A 62 -23.73 3.51 0.11
C ASP A 62 -23.77 3.77 1.63
N ASN A 63 -23.25 2.84 2.44
CA ASN A 63 -23.15 3.04 3.88
C ASN A 63 -22.24 4.23 4.22
N THR A 64 -21.13 4.43 3.52
CA THR A 64 -20.23 5.57 3.82
C THR A 64 -20.88 6.89 3.44
N VAL A 65 -21.59 6.95 2.31
CA VAL A 65 -22.37 8.13 1.90
C VAL A 65 -23.48 8.45 2.90
N SER A 66 -24.23 7.43 3.33
CA SER A 66 -25.32 7.58 4.31
C SER A 66 -24.86 8.12 5.67
N HIS A 67 -23.58 7.93 6.00
CA HIS A 67 -22.95 8.44 7.22
C HIS A 67 -22.24 9.79 7.02
N GLU A 68 -22.45 10.46 5.87
CA GLU A 68 -21.80 11.74 5.51
C GLU A 68 -20.27 11.64 5.43
N GLU A 69 -19.76 10.45 5.09
CA GLU A 69 -18.34 10.15 4.96
C GLU A 69 -17.95 10.05 3.47
N THR A 70 -17.77 11.21 2.84
CA THR A 70 -17.53 11.30 1.39
C THR A 70 -16.07 11.11 1.00
N VAL A 71 -15.15 11.05 1.98
CA VAL A 71 -13.73 10.83 1.73
C VAL A 71 -13.28 9.59 2.47
N LEU A 72 -12.67 8.66 1.73
CA LEU A 72 -12.06 7.45 2.26
C LEU A 72 -10.56 7.49 2.02
N ARG A 73 -9.77 7.07 3.00
CA ARG A 73 -8.34 6.79 2.84
C ARG A 73 -8.14 5.30 2.81
N TYR A 74 -7.71 4.80 1.67
CA TYR A 74 -7.29 3.43 1.51
C TYR A 74 -5.81 3.32 1.90
N ILE A 75 -5.56 2.86 3.12
CA ILE A 75 -4.21 2.68 3.66
C ILE A 75 -3.71 1.32 3.17
N TYR A 76 -2.79 1.36 2.21
CA TYR A 76 -2.18 0.17 1.64
C TYR A 76 -0.93 -0.25 2.41
N ASN A 77 -0.20 0.67 3.05
CA ASN A 77 0.94 0.34 3.91
C ASN A 77 0.72 0.89 5.32
N LEU A 78 0.43 0.00 6.27
CA LEU A 78 0.14 0.36 7.67
C LEU A 78 1.37 0.85 8.44
N THR A 79 2.55 0.33 8.12
CA THR A 79 3.80 0.68 8.82
C THR A 79 4.23 2.10 8.51
N LEU A 80 4.18 2.46 7.22
CA LEU A 80 4.57 3.78 6.72
C LEU A 80 3.40 4.74 6.58
N ASN A 81 2.19 4.27 6.90
CA ASN A 81 0.93 4.99 6.74
C ASN A 81 0.72 5.57 5.33
N LEU A 82 1.17 4.83 4.30
CA LEU A 82 0.95 5.22 2.91
C LEU A 82 -0.49 4.92 2.52
N CYS A 83 -1.17 5.91 1.94
CA CYS A 83 -2.57 5.81 1.60
C CYS A 83 -2.91 6.45 0.25
N ILE A 84 -4.03 6.00 -0.30
CA ILE A 84 -4.71 6.62 -1.44
C ILE A 84 -5.96 7.29 -0.90
N GLU A 85 -6.12 8.59 -1.15
CA GLU A 85 -7.34 9.31 -0.83
C GLU A 85 -8.35 9.14 -1.97
N LEU A 86 -9.53 8.66 -1.61
CA LEU A 86 -10.66 8.40 -2.48
C LEU A 86 -11.76 9.40 -2.11
N ARG A 87 -12.23 10.17 -3.08
CA ARG A 87 -13.30 11.15 -2.88
C ARG A 87 -14.52 10.72 -3.67
N LEU A 88 -15.64 10.59 -2.99
CA LEU A 88 -16.94 10.34 -3.60
C LEU A 88 -17.47 11.68 -4.12
N GLU A 89 -17.42 11.88 -5.44
CA GLU A 89 -17.72 13.17 -6.06
C GLU A 89 -19.20 13.35 -6.41
N GLY A 90 -19.94 12.26 -6.70
CA GLY A 90 -21.36 12.35 -7.02
C GLY A 90 -21.97 11.03 -7.45
N GLU A 91 -23.29 11.07 -7.68
CA GLU A 91 -24.06 9.94 -8.21
C GLU A 91 -24.15 10.02 -9.74
N GLN A 92 -24.10 8.87 -10.40
CA GLN A 92 -24.22 8.75 -11.86
C GLN A 92 -25.33 7.75 -12.22
N GLU A 93 -25.86 7.82 -13.45
CA GLU A 93 -26.87 6.87 -13.91
C GLU A 93 -26.32 5.44 -13.99
N PHE A 94 -26.98 4.51 -13.30
CA PHE A 94 -26.58 3.11 -13.29
C PHE A 94 -26.83 2.44 -14.65
N ASN A 95 -25.76 1.97 -15.30
CA ASN A 95 -25.83 1.27 -16.56
C ASN A 95 -25.68 -0.25 -16.37
N ARG A 96 -26.80 -0.97 -16.50
CA ARG A 96 -26.88 -2.44 -16.38
C ARG A 96 -26.01 -3.23 -17.36
N ARG A 97 -25.50 -2.59 -18.42
CA ARG A 97 -24.63 -3.23 -19.42
C ARG A 97 -23.15 -3.22 -19.05
N LEU A 98 -22.77 -2.40 -18.07
CA LEU A 98 -21.40 -2.30 -17.58
C LEU A 98 -21.20 -3.20 -16.35
N SER A 99 -19.95 -3.57 -16.11
CA SER A 99 -19.53 -4.28 -14.89
C SER A 99 -18.67 -3.33 -14.06
N TYR A 100 -19.14 -2.99 -12.87
CA TYR A 100 -18.46 -2.06 -11.96
C TYR A 100 -17.46 -2.81 -11.04
N PRO A 101 -16.36 -2.17 -10.62
CA PRO A 101 -15.95 -0.79 -10.92
C PRO A 101 -15.44 -0.57 -12.34
N VAL A 102 -15.66 0.62 -12.90
CA VAL A 102 -15.19 1.02 -14.23
C VAL A 102 -14.28 2.23 -14.10
N LEU A 103 -13.08 2.16 -14.68
CA LEU A 103 -12.18 3.31 -14.80
C LEU A 103 -12.69 4.25 -15.89
N VAL A 104 -12.99 5.50 -15.53
CA VAL A 104 -13.56 6.53 -16.42
C VAL A 104 -12.50 7.51 -16.89
N ALA A 105 -11.57 7.89 -15.99
CA ALA A 105 -10.47 8.77 -16.32
C ALA A 105 -9.18 8.32 -15.63
N GLU A 106 -8.06 8.46 -16.33
CA GLU A 106 -6.74 8.16 -15.79
C GLU A 106 -5.74 9.27 -16.11
N LYS A 107 -5.01 9.69 -15.08
CA LYS A 107 -3.88 10.61 -15.19
C LYS A 107 -2.82 10.30 -14.14
N GLY A 108 -1.57 10.13 -14.58
CA GLY A 108 -0.43 9.89 -13.70
C GLY A 108 -0.03 8.43 -13.63
N ARG A 109 0.91 8.09 -12.74
CA ARG A 109 1.43 6.73 -12.57
C ARG A 109 0.79 6.05 -11.36
N ASN A 110 0.79 4.71 -11.34
CA ASN A 110 0.44 3.96 -10.14
C ASN A 110 1.42 4.28 -9.00
N PRO A 111 0.93 4.42 -7.76
CA PRO A 111 1.79 4.38 -6.59
C PRO A 111 2.53 3.04 -6.55
N ASP A 112 3.80 3.07 -6.14
CA ASP A 112 4.58 1.87 -5.89
C ASP A 112 4.49 1.52 -4.39
N GLN A 113 3.88 0.37 -4.11
CA GLN A 113 3.66 -0.17 -2.77
C GLN A 113 4.95 -0.39 -1.97
N PHE A 114 6.09 -0.53 -2.66
CA PHE A 114 7.40 -0.82 -2.08
C PHE A 114 8.41 0.32 -2.23
N SER A 115 8.00 1.48 -2.74
CA SER A 115 8.92 2.59 -3.03
C SER A 115 9.80 3.03 -1.85
N ALA A 116 9.29 2.92 -0.61
CA ALA A 116 10.05 3.25 0.59
C ALA A 116 11.10 2.20 1.01
N VAL A 117 11.03 0.97 0.49
CA VAL A 117 11.98 -0.10 0.84
C VAL A 117 13.38 0.19 0.30
N TYR A 118 13.50 0.99 -0.77
CA TYR A 118 14.79 1.38 -1.33
C TYR A 118 15.49 2.53 -0.57
N GLU A 119 14.77 3.31 0.24
CA GLU A 119 15.41 4.39 1.02
C GLU A 119 16.21 3.83 2.21
N ASP A 120 15.78 2.72 2.81
CA ASP A 120 16.47 2.10 3.96
C ASP A 120 17.81 1.44 3.59
N TYR A 121 17.97 0.92 2.36
CA TYR A 121 19.23 0.28 1.96
C TYR A 121 20.38 1.28 1.74
N GLU A 122 20.09 2.55 1.42
CA GLU A 122 21.10 3.60 1.33
C GLU A 122 21.59 4.05 2.73
N GLU A 123 20.73 4.03 3.76
CA GLU A 123 21.13 4.43 5.11
C GLU A 123 22.07 3.40 5.79
N PHE A 124 21.99 2.12 5.39
CA PHE A 124 22.93 1.09 5.85
C PHE A 124 24.24 1.04 5.06
N SER A 125 24.28 1.48 3.79
CA SER A 125 25.51 1.51 2.99
C SER A 125 26.42 2.70 3.33
N ASP A 126 25.85 3.83 3.78
CA ASP A 126 26.63 5.02 4.14
C ASP A 126 27.28 4.96 5.54
N ARG A 127 26.93 3.97 6.37
CA ARG A 127 27.52 3.80 7.71
C ARG A 127 28.87 3.09 7.75
N HIS A 128 29.42 2.68 6.61
CA HIS A 128 30.73 2.02 6.53
C HIS A 128 31.86 2.83 5.85
N VAL A 129 31.64 4.10 5.49
CA VAL A 129 32.67 4.92 4.84
C VAL A 129 32.85 6.27 5.53
N SER A 130 33.18 6.26 6.82
CA SER A 130 33.80 7.41 7.49
C SER A 130 34.48 7.02 8.80
N GLN A 131 35.54 6.19 8.71
CA GLN A 131 36.67 6.31 9.62
C GLN A 131 37.98 6.33 8.80
N SER A 132 38.39 7.57 8.49
CA SER A 132 39.76 8.09 8.51
C SER A 132 40.86 7.44 7.66
N ALA A 133 41.45 8.29 6.80
CA ALA A 133 42.68 8.08 6.05
C ALA A 133 43.90 7.77 6.95
N ALA A 134 44.61 6.68 6.61
CA ALA A 134 46.06 6.34 6.59
C ALA A 134 47.08 7.15 7.44
N PRO A 135 48.21 6.55 7.92
CA PRO A 135 49.02 5.57 7.17
C PRO A 135 49.65 4.38 7.93
N GLU A 136 49.94 3.33 7.15
CA GLU A 136 51.08 2.39 7.21
C GLU A 136 51.60 1.95 8.60
N GLU A 137 51.18 0.76 9.05
CA GLU A 137 52.05 -0.16 9.78
C GLU A 137 51.98 -1.54 9.10
N GLU A 138 53.15 -2.06 8.76
CA GLU A 138 53.38 -3.42 8.27
C GLU A 138 52.76 -4.43 9.24
N ASP A 139 51.77 -5.20 8.79
CA ASP A 139 51.55 -6.52 9.39
C ASP A 139 51.25 -7.54 8.29
N SER A 140 52.12 -8.54 8.25
CA SER A 140 52.21 -9.59 7.26
C SER A 140 51.08 -10.57 7.50
N PHE A 141 50.01 -10.50 6.71
CA PHE A 141 49.01 -11.58 6.70
C PHE A 141 49.53 -12.70 5.81
N GLU A 142 50.07 -13.74 6.46
CA GLU A 142 50.39 -15.03 5.85
C GLU A 142 49.14 -15.58 5.15
N GLU A 143 49.31 -15.91 3.87
CA GLU A 143 48.33 -16.55 3.00
C GLU A 143 48.12 -17.99 3.51
N ASP A 144 47.15 -18.18 4.40
CA ASP A 144 46.76 -19.52 4.86
C ASP A 144 46.01 -20.20 3.70
N GLU A 145 46.76 -20.95 2.89
CA GLU A 145 46.29 -21.81 1.81
C GLU A 145 45.13 -22.70 2.31
N LEU A 146 43.94 -22.50 1.75
CA LEU A 146 42.79 -23.37 1.97
C LEU A 146 43.16 -24.79 1.49
N PRO A 147 43.06 -25.83 2.34
CA PRO A 147 43.37 -27.19 1.93
C PRO A 147 42.35 -27.66 0.87
N GLU A 148 42.83 -27.97 -0.34
CA GLU A 148 42.04 -28.62 -1.38
C GLU A 148 41.49 -29.94 -0.84
N GLY A 149 40.15 -30.08 -0.87
CA GLY A 149 39.47 -31.28 -0.42
C GLY A 149 39.81 -32.46 -1.32
N GLU A 150 40.44 -33.50 -0.76
CA GLU A 150 40.60 -34.80 -1.42
C GLU A 150 39.22 -35.45 -1.64
N GLU A 151 38.81 -35.56 -2.91
CA GLU A 151 37.75 -36.49 -3.32
C GLU A 151 38.27 -37.92 -3.14
N SER A 152 37.59 -38.72 -2.31
CA SER A 152 37.80 -40.18 -2.28
C SER A 152 36.61 -40.88 -2.91
N LEU A 153 36.89 -41.59 -4.02
CA LEU A 153 36.04 -42.54 -4.74
C LEU A 153 35.69 -43.79 -3.91
#